data_AF-A0A0C9T930-F1
#
_entry.id   AF-A0A0C9T930-F1
#
_cell.length_a   1.000
_cell.length_b   1.000
_cell.length_c   1.000
_cell.angle_alpha   90.00
_cell.angle_beta   90.00
_cell.angle_gamma   90.00
#
_symmetry.space_group_name_H-M   'P 1'
#
loop_
_entity.id
_entity.type
_entity.pdbx_description
1 polymer ?
#
loop_
_entity_poly.entity_id
_entity_poly.type
_entity_poly.pdbx_seq_one_letter_code
_entity_poly.pdbx_strand_id
1 'polypeptide(L)' 'SQTTIALTNFILAMILHPELQQKARAEINAVMGGDRLLDFSDRASTPFVDCIVKEVLRWKPVTP' A
#
# COMPACT_ATOMS: atom_id res chain seq x y z
N SER A 1 9.04 16.64 0.51
CA SER A 1 7.62 17.02 0.36
C SER A 1 6.76 16.07 1.19
N GLN A 2 5.51 16.43 1.49
CA GLN A 2 4.58 15.59 2.27
C GLN A 2 4.51 14.14 1.74
N THR A 3 4.48 13.97 0.42
CA THR A 3 4.50 12.67 -0.25
C THR A 3 5.75 11.83 0.05
N THR A 4 6.92 12.46 0.21
CA THR A 4 8.17 11.75 0.57
C THR A 4 8.06 11.11 1.95
N ILE A 5 7.51 11.83 2.93
CA ILE A 5 7.35 11.32 4.31
C ILE A 5 6.38 10.14 4.33
N ALA A 6 5.26 10.25 3.62
CA ALA A 6 4.29 9.15 3.50
C ALA A 6 4.92 7.89 2.88
N LEU A 7 5.70 8.05 1.81
CA LEU A 7 6.43 6.95 1.17
C LEU A 7 7.46 6.31 2.10
N THR A 8 8.25 7.10 2.82
CA THR A 8 9.22 6.57 3.79
C THR A 8 8.52 5.80 4.92
N ASN A 9 7.41 6.32 5.44
CA ASN A 9 6.62 5.64 6.47
C ASN A 9 5.97 4.35 5.96
N PHE A 10 5.51 4.34 4.70
CA PHE A 10 5.00 3.13 4.06
C PHE A 10 6.09 2.07 3.95
N ILE A 11 7.28 2.43 3.46
CA ILE A 11 8.41 1.50 3.35
C ILE A 11 8.79 0.96 4.74
N LEU A 12 8.87 1.82 5.75
CA LEU A 12 9.12 1.42 7.14
C LEU A 12 8.05 0.44 7.65
N ALA A 13 6.77 0.70 7.40
CA ALA A 13 5.69 -0.20 7.81
C ALA A 13 5.80 -1.57 7.13
N MET A 14 6.17 -1.64 5.85
CA MET A 14 6.38 -2.91 5.15
C MET A 14 7.61 -3.68 5.65
N ILE A 15 8.67 -2.98 6.05
CA ILE A 15 9.87 -3.60 6.66
C ILE A 15 9.55 -4.17 8.05
N LEU A 16 8.79 -3.43 8.86
CA LEU A 16 8.41 -3.86 10.21
C LEU A 16 7.37 -4.98 10.21
N HIS A 17 6.53 -5.03 9.18
CA HIS A 17 5.41 -5.96 9.05
C HIS A 17 5.45 -6.70 7.71
N PRO A 18 6.42 -7.61 7.51
CA PRO A 18 6.58 -8.35 6.26
C PRO A 18 5.34 -9.17 5.87
N GLU A 19 4.54 -9.59 6.85
CA GLU A 19 3.25 -10.27 6.64
C GLU A 19 2.22 -9.39 5.92
N LEU A 20 2.20 -8.08 6.22
CA LEU A 20 1.33 -7.13 5.53
C LEU A 20 1.81 -6.92 4.09
N GLN A 21 3.13 -6.83 3.90
CA GLN A 21 3.72 -6.70 2.57
C GLN A 21 3.42 -7.93 1.69
N GLN A 22 3.52 -9.14 2.25
CA GLN A 22 3.21 -10.38 1.54
C GLN A 22 1.73 -10.45 1.16
N LYS A 23 0.83 -10.09 2.08
CA LYS A 23 -0.61 -10.08 1.82
C LYS A 23 -1.00 -9.04 0.78
N ALA A 24 -0.43 -7.83 0.83
CA ALA A 24 -0.63 -6.80 -0.18
C ALA A 24 -0.13 -7.27 -1.56
N ARG A 25 1.03 -7.93 -1.61
CA ARG A 25 1.55 -8.51 -2.85
C ARG A 25 0.63 -9.59 -3.41
N ALA A 26 0.07 -10.45 -2.56
CA ALA A 26 -0.87 -11.49 -2.98
C ALA A 26 -2.16 -10.90 -3.56
N GLU A 27 -2.74 -9.87 -2.92
CA GLU A 27 -3.91 -9.15 -3.44
C GLU A 27 -3.62 -8.54 -4.82
N ILE A 28 -2.51 -7.82 -4.95
CA ILE A 28 -2.08 -7.22 -6.22
C ILE A 28 -1.90 -8.29 -7.31
N ASN A 29 -1.23 -9.39 -6.99
CA ASN A 29 -1.01 -10.48 -7.95
C ASN A 29 -2.31 -11.15 -8.39
N ALA A 30 -3.28 -11.30 -7.47
CA ALA A 30 -4.59 -11.87 -7.79
C ALA A 30 -5.37 -11.00 -8.80
N VAL A 31 -5.24 -9.67 -8.72
CA VAL A 31 -5.90 -8.73 -9.64
C VAL A 31 -5.20 -8.66 -11.00
N MET A 32 -3.86 -8.66 -11.01
CA MET A 32 -3.09 -8.53 -12.25
C MET A 32 -3.11 -9.79 -13.11
N GLY A 33 -3.31 -10.98 -12.51
CA GLY A 33 -3.23 -12.25 -13.22
C GLY A 33 -1.86 -12.55 -13.84
N GLY A 34 -0.82 -11.74 -13.54
CA GLY A 34 0.56 -11.90 -14.00
C GLY A 34 0.94 -11.16 -15.29
N ASP A 35 -0.02 -10.64 -16.06
CA ASP A 35 0.23 -10.17 -17.44
C ASP A 35 0.13 -8.65 -17.64
N ARG A 36 -0.23 -7.89 -16.59
CA ARG A 36 -0.35 -6.43 -16.69
C ARG A 36 -0.02 -5.71 -15.39
N LEU A 37 0.35 -4.44 -15.51
CA LEU A 37 0.45 -3.54 -14.37
C LEU A 37 -0.95 -3.09 -13.92
N LEU A 38 -1.09 -2.79 -12.63
CA LEU A 38 -2.30 -2.17 -12.09
C LEU A 38 -2.54 -0.80 -12.69
N ASP A 39 -3.81 -0.49 -12.93
CA ASP A 39 -4.27 0.86 -13.24
C ASP A 39 -5.19 1.40 -12.13
N PHE A 40 -5.65 2.65 -12.27
CA PHE A 40 -6.53 3.27 -11.27
C PHE A 40 -7.94 2.64 -11.21
N SER A 41 -8.37 1.94 -12.26
CA SER A 41 -9.66 1.23 -12.27
C SER A 41 -9.63 -0.02 -11.40
N ASP A 42 -8.45 -0.61 -11.18
CA ASP A 42 -8.25 -1.76 -10.30
C ASP A 42 -8.30 -1.44 -8.80
N ARG A 43 -8.41 -0.16 -8.44
CA ARG A 43 -8.37 0.27 -7.03
C ARG A 43 -9.49 -0.37 -6.19
N ALA A 44 -10.68 -0.55 -6.77
CA ALA A 44 -11.79 -1.22 -6.09
C ALA A 44 -11.49 -2.70 -5.78
N SER A 45 -10.60 -3.32 -6.55
CA SER A 45 -10.17 -4.72 -6.40
C SER A 45 -8.97 -4.88 -5.47
N THR A 46 -8.41 -3.79 -4.94
CA THR A 46 -7.24 -3.79 -4.03
C THR A 46 -7.55 -3.11 -2.68
N PRO A 47 -8.61 -3.52 -1.97
CA PRO A 47 -9.04 -2.85 -0.74
C PRO A 47 -8.01 -2.96 0.39
N PHE A 48 -7.20 -4.03 0.43
CA PHE A 48 -6.20 -4.19 1.48
C PHE A 48 -5.03 -3.22 1.32
N VAL A 49 -4.59 -2.96 0.09
CA VAL A 49 -3.61 -1.89 -0.19
C VAL A 49 -4.12 -0.54 0.29
N ASP A 50 -5.37 -0.20 0.02
CA ASP A 50 -6.01 1.03 0.47
C ASP A 50 -6.05 1.14 2.02
N CYS A 51 -6.30 0.03 2.71
CA CYS A 51 -6.24 -0.03 4.17
C CYS A 51 -4.83 0.26 4.71
N ILE A 52 -3.79 -0.30 4.10
CA ILE A 52 -2.39 -0.04 4.51
C ILE A 52 -2.06 1.44 4.34
N VAL A 53 -2.44 2.05 3.21
CA VAL A 53 -2.19 3.49 2.98
C VAL A 53 -2.88 4.34 4.04
N LYS A 54 -4.14 4.05 4.37
CA LYS A 54 -4.87 4.74 5.44
C LYS A 54 -4.17 4.60 6.79
N GLU A 55 -3.68 3.40 7.12
CA GLU A 55 -3.02 3.15 8.40
C GLU A 55 -1.66 3.85 8.50
N VAL A 56 -0.87 3.88 7.43
CA VAL A 56 0.39 4.64 7.36
C VAL A 56 0.14 6.12 7.58
N LEU A 57 -0.91 6.67 6.95
CA LEU A 57 -1.29 8.07 7.13
C LEU A 57 -1.85 8.35 8.53
N ARG A 58 -2.46 7.36 9.20
CA ARG A 58 -2.90 7.47 10.60
C ARG A 58 -1.73 7.51 11.58
N TRP A 59 -0.72 6.66 11.40
CA TRP A 59 0.41 6.52 12.34
C TRP A 59 1.32 7.74 12.35
N LYS A 60 1.51 8.36 11.19
CA LYS A 60 2.39 9.51 11.00
C LYS A 60 1.69 10.49 10.07
N PRO A 61 0.73 11.27 10.58
CA PRO A 61 -0.02 12.22 9.77
C PRO A 61 0.95 13.19 9.11
N VAL A 62 0.75 13.38 7.81
CA VAL A 62 1.65 14.14 6.94
C VAL A 62 1.42 15.66 7.08
N THR A 63 0.33 16.02 7.74
CA THR A 63 -0.03 17.37 8.20
C THR A 63 -0.26 17.34 9.72
N PRO A 64 0.16 18.38 10.46
CA PRO A 64 -0.11 18.48 11.90
C PRO A 64 -1.60 18.59 12.22
#